data_AF-A0AAV9GK65-F1
#
_entry.id   AF-A0AAV9GK65-F1
#
_cell.length_a   1.000
_cell.length_b   1.000
_cell.length_c   1.000
_cell.angle_alpha   90.00
_cell.angle_beta   90.00
_cell.angle_gamma   90.00
#
_symmetry.space_group_name_H-M   'P 1'
#
loop_
_entity.id
_entity.type
_entity.pdbx_description
1 polymer ?
#
loop_
_entity_poly.entity_id
_entity_poly.type
_entity_poly.pdbx_seq_one_letter_code
_entity_poly.pdbx_strand_id
1 'polypeptide(L)'
;MTVPQDPAPTAAEGTQTSTPNVEENQYLELVREILEEGELRRDRTGTGTLSIFAPRPLKFKLNRNGTPILPLLTTKRVFTRAIIAELLWFIEGNTSSLALSEKGVKIWDGNGSREFLDNLGLTHREAGDLGPVYGFQWRHFGAEYVDSKTDYTGQGVDQLQRIIHTLRTNPYDRRLILSAWNPKDLPQMVLPPCHMFAQFYVSYPRTKTQSEQHAPQNGEEEPKPKGHLHCQLYQRSCDMGLGVPFNIASYALLTHMLAHVCDLVPGSLTHVMGDSHVYLNHVDALKTQLEREPRDFPELEIAREKNGSIDGWKSEDFVIKGYNPHKTISMEMSV
;
A
#
# COMPACT_ATOMS: atom_id res chain seq x y z
N MET A 1 -5.35 62.31 -41.15
CA MET A 1 -5.33 62.08 -39.69
C MET A 1 -5.63 60.60 -39.48
N THR A 2 -4.58 59.83 -39.25
CA THR A 2 -4.63 58.38 -39.02
C THR A 2 -4.93 58.13 -37.54
N VAL A 3 -5.99 57.37 -37.26
CA VAL A 3 -6.35 56.92 -35.92
C VAL A 3 -5.42 55.76 -35.53
N PRO A 4 -4.78 55.75 -34.34
CA PRO A 4 -3.95 54.64 -33.92
C PRO A 4 -4.83 53.45 -33.48
N GLN A 5 -4.47 52.25 -33.94
CA GLN A 5 -5.03 50.99 -33.43
C GLN A 5 -4.32 50.60 -32.13
N ASP A 6 -5.09 50.31 -31.09
CA ASP A 6 -4.59 49.68 -29.87
C ASP A 6 -4.14 48.24 -30.12
N PRO A 7 -3.06 47.76 -29.47
CA PRO A 7 -2.62 46.38 -29.60
C PRO A 7 -3.58 45.43 -28.87
N ALA A 8 -3.87 44.30 -29.51
CA ALA A 8 -4.70 43.23 -28.96
C ALA A 8 -4.08 42.63 -27.68
N PRO A 9 -4.89 42.24 -26.68
CA PRO A 9 -4.39 41.65 -25.45
C PRO A 9 -3.82 40.25 -25.74
N THR A 10 -2.56 40.05 -25.36
CA THR A 10 -1.90 38.75 -25.28
C THR A 10 -2.71 37.82 -24.37
N ALA A 11 -3.10 36.66 -24.91
CA ALA A 11 -3.74 35.59 -24.15
C ALA A 11 -2.81 35.16 -23.01
N ALA A 12 -3.26 35.37 -21.77
CA ALA A 12 -2.61 34.81 -20.60
C ALA A 12 -2.65 33.28 -20.72
N GLU A 13 -1.47 32.65 -20.63
CA GLU A 13 -1.34 31.21 -20.48
C GLU A 13 -2.21 30.76 -19.30
N GLY A 14 -3.18 29.90 -19.60
CA GLY A 14 -4.06 29.32 -18.58
C GLY A 14 -3.22 28.58 -17.57
N THR A 15 -3.14 29.11 -16.36
CA THR A 15 -2.74 28.35 -15.18
C THR A 15 -3.65 27.14 -15.11
N GLN A 16 -3.10 25.96 -15.40
CA GLN A 16 -3.77 24.70 -15.08
C GLN A 16 -3.99 24.71 -13.56
N THR A 17 -5.21 25.01 -13.14
CA THR A 17 -5.64 24.84 -11.77
C THR A 17 -5.61 23.33 -11.52
N SER A 18 -4.50 22.85 -10.93
CA SER A 18 -4.37 21.47 -10.49
C SER A 18 -5.59 21.18 -9.62
N THR A 19 -6.43 20.25 -10.05
CA THR A 19 -7.56 19.82 -9.23
C THR A 19 -6.97 19.35 -7.89
N PRO A 20 -7.44 19.84 -6.73
CA PRO A 20 -6.90 19.42 -5.44
C PRO A 20 -6.84 17.90 -5.38
N ASN A 21 -5.83 17.31 -4.73
CA ASN A 21 -5.76 15.87 -4.57
C ASN A 21 -6.87 15.37 -3.63
N VAL A 22 -8.08 15.25 -4.19
CA VAL A 22 -9.31 14.88 -3.48
C VAL A 22 -9.18 13.48 -2.88
N GLU A 23 -8.36 12.62 -3.47
CA GLU A 23 -8.17 11.26 -2.98
C GLU A 23 -7.42 11.25 -1.63
N GLU A 24 -6.43 12.12 -1.42
CA GLU A 24 -5.74 12.29 -0.12
C GLU A 24 -6.65 12.87 0.98
N ASN A 25 -7.63 13.72 0.61
CA ASN A 25 -8.58 14.27 1.58
C ASN A 25 -9.38 13.20 2.32
N GLN A 26 -9.62 12.02 1.71
CA GLN A 26 -10.29 10.92 2.40
C GLN A 26 -9.53 10.49 3.68
N TYR A 27 -8.19 10.46 3.63
CA TYR A 27 -7.36 10.15 4.80
C TYR A 27 -7.43 11.28 5.83
N LEU A 28 -7.32 12.55 5.40
CA LEU A 28 -7.34 13.71 6.30
C LEU A 28 -8.70 13.87 7.00
N GLU A 29 -9.78 13.66 6.27
CA GLU A 29 -11.14 13.68 6.82
C GLU A 29 -11.34 12.57 7.85
N LEU A 30 -10.83 11.36 7.61
CA LEU A 30 -10.91 10.28 8.60
C LEU A 30 -10.07 10.59 9.85
N VAL A 31 -8.88 11.21 9.69
CA VAL A 31 -8.10 11.69 10.84
C VAL A 31 -8.92 12.71 11.64
N ARG A 32 -9.57 13.67 10.96
CA ARG A 32 -10.43 14.67 11.61
C ARG A 32 -11.60 14.02 12.36
N GLU A 33 -12.29 13.07 11.72
CA GLU A 33 -13.38 12.30 12.30
C GLU A 33 -12.95 11.57 13.59
N ILE A 34 -11.80 10.90 13.57
CA ILE A 34 -11.26 10.21 14.76
C ILE A 34 -10.90 11.20 15.88
N LEU A 35 -10.37 12.38 15.55
CA LEU A 35 -10.03 13.40 16.55
C LEU A 35 -11.28 14.04 17.19
N GLU A 36 -12.38 14.15 16.45
CA GLU A 36 -13.61 14.79 16.89
C GLU A 36 -14.57 13.82 17.60
N GLU A 37 -14.71 12.61 17.06
CA GLU A 37 -15.74 11.63 17.49
C GLU A 37 -15.15 10.33 18.07
N GLY A 38 -13.83 10.13 17.98
CA GLY A 38 -13.19 8.89 18.41
C GLY A 38 -13.35 8.61 19.90
N GLU A 39 -13.65 7.35 20.22
CA GLU A 39 -13.71 6.89 21.61
C GLU A 39 -12.30 6.85 22.21
N LEU A 40 -12.13 7.43 23.40
CA LEU A 40 -10.91 7.27 24.17
C LEU A 40 -10.78 5.83 24.68
N ARG A 41 -9.77 5.12 24.20
CA ARG A 41 -9.51 3.72 24.54
C ARG A 41 -8.11 3.54 25.13
N ARG A 42 -8.02 2.66 26.12
CA ARG A 42 -6.73 2.15 26.61
C ARG A 42 -6.19 1.15 25.59
N ASP A 43 -4.88 1.11 25.43
CA ASP A 43 -4.20 0.20 24.52
C ASP A 43 -3.16 -0.66 25.27
N ARG A 44 -2.54 -1.59 24.56
CA ARG A 44 -1.49 -2.45 25.13
C ARG A 44 -0.17 -1.71 25.42
N THR A 45 0.04 -0.54 24.79
CA THR A 45 1.29 0.23 24.88
C THR A 45 1.31 1.17 26.09
N GLY A 46 0.14 1.49 26.64
CA GLY A 46 -0.01 2.47 27.72
C GLY A 46 -0.17 3.92 27.22
N THR A 47 -0.03 4.17 25.91
CA THR A 47 -0.20 5.50 25.31
C THR A 47 -1.67 5.94 25.30
N GLY A 48 -2.58 4.99 25.04
CA GLY A 48 -3.98 5.27 24.77
C GLY A 48 -4.22 5.85 23.37
N THR A 49 -5.47 5.76 22.92
CA THR A 49 -5.88 6.13 21.55
C THR A 49 -7.25 6.79 21.53
N LEU A 50 -7.50 7.62 20.51
CA LEU A 50 -8.85 7.90 20.02
C LEU A 50 -9.14 6.94 18.85
N SER A 51 -10.27 6.25 18.87
CA SER A 51 -10.56 5.16 17.92
C SER A 51 -11.99 5.19 17.40
N ILE A 52 -12.15 4.86 16.11
CA ILE A 52 -13.43 4.56 15.46
C ILE A 52 -13.33 3.16 14.85
N PHE A 53 -14.41 2.38 14.98
CA PHE A 53 -14.50 1.05 14.40
C PHE A 53 -15.18 1.06 13.04
N ALA A 54 -14.54 0.39 12.07
CA ALA A 54 -15.06 0.17 10.71
C ALA A 54 -15.52 1.46 10.00
N PRO A 55 -14.65 2.49 9.89
CA PRO A 55 -14.99 3.70 9.17
C PRO A 55 -15.16 3.43 7.67
N ARG A 56 -15.61 4.46 6.93
CA ARG A 56 -15.72 4.39 5.47
C ARG A 56 -14.39 3.95 4.83
N PRO A 57 -14.40 3.04 3.85
CA PRO A 57 -13.19 2.67 3.14
C PRO A 57 -12.56 3.85 2.37
N LEU A 58 -11.23 3.89 2.32
CA LEU A 58 -10.49 4.85 1.49
C LEU A 58 -10.28 4.24 0.10
N LYS A 59 -10.42 5.03 -0.96
CA LYS A 59 -10.22 4.53 -2.33
C LYS A 59 -9.26 5.42 -3.13
N PHE A 60 -8.24 4.82 -3.71
CA PHE A 60 -7.19 5.50 -4.45
C PHE A 60 -7.09 4.94 -5.87
N LYS A 61 -7.00 5.82 -6.86
CA LYS A 61 -6.63 5.42 -8.22
C LYS A 61 -5.14 5.15 -8.29
N LEU A 62 -4.77 4.13 -9.06
CA LEU A 62 -3.38 3.77 -9.30
C LEU A 62 -2.93 4.14 -10.72
N ASN A 63 -3.83 4.69 -11.53
CA ASN A 63 -3.54 5.14 -12.87
C ASN A 63 -4.34 6.41 -13.19
N ARG A 64 -3.67 7.39 -13.81
CA ARG A 64 -4.23 8.64 -14.27
C ARG A 64 -4.02 8.70 -15.79
N ASN A 65 -5.07 8.43 -16.55
CA ASN A 65 -5.10 8.55 -18.01
C ASN A 65 -3.96 7.78 -18.73
N GLY A 66 -3.66 6.57 -18.27
CA GLY A 66 -2.57 5.74 -18.81
C GLY A 66 -1.28 5.82 -17.99
N THR A 67 -1.08 6.88 -17.22
CA THR A 67 0.13 7.06 -16.38
C THR A 67 -0.06 6.41 -15.01
N PRO A 68 0.78 5.43 -14.61
CA PRO A 68 0.75 4.89 -13.25
C PRO A 68 1.09 5.96 -12.21
N ILE A 69 0.29 6.04 -11.14
CA ILE A 69 0.49 6.95 -10.02
C ILE A 69 0.55 6.16 -8.72
N LEU A 70 1.30 6.67 -7.74
CA LEU A 70 1.40 6.05 -6.41
C LEU A 70 0.71 6.94 -5.38
N PRO A 71 -0.32 6.48 -4.66
CA PRO A 71 -0.96 7.23 -3.57
C PRO A 71 -0.01 7.32 -2.37
N LEU A 72 0.97 8.21 -2.48
CA LEU A 72 1.96 8.52 -1.49
C LEU A 72 1.61 9.89 -0.90
N LEU A 73 1.18 9.91 0.36
CA LEU A 73 0.66 11.14 0.98
C LEU A 73 1.65 12.30 0.83
N THR A 74 1.09 13.49 0.62
CA THR A 74 1.84 14.71 0.30
C THR A 74 1.76 15.73 1.42
N THR A 75 0.73 15.69 2.27
CA THR A 75 0.62 16.52 3.48
C THR A 75 1.70 16.23 4.52
N LYS A 76 2.39 15.11 4.40
CA LYS A 76 3.60 14.77 5.17
C LYS A 76 4.50 13.89 4.31
N ARG A 77 5.82 14.12 4.36
CA ARG A 77 6.79 13.23 3.71
C ARG A 77 6.72 11.82 4.31
N VAL A 78 6.46 10.83 3.46
CA VAL A 78 6.43 9.41 3.82
C VAL A 78 7.80 8.78 3.57
N PHE A 79 8.19 7.79 4.38
CA PHE A 79 9.50 7.15 4.29
C PHE A 79 9.57 6.09 3.17
N THR A 80 9.55 6.55 1.91
CA THR A 80 9.38 5.68 0.74
C THR A 80 10.41 4.56 0.60
N ARG A 81 11.68 4.83 0.95
CA ARG A 81 12.73 3.80 0.94
C ARG A 81 12.37 2.61 1.83
N ALA A 82 11.79 2.86 3.01
CA ALA A 82 11.37 1.81 3.92
C ALA A 82 10.17 1.03 3.36
N ILE A 83 9.20 1.71 2.72
CA ILE A 83 8.05 1.05 2.08
C ILE A 83 8.50 0.04 1.03
N ILE A 84 9.40 0.47 0.13
CA ILE A 84 9.90 -0.40 -0.93
C ILE A 84 10.68 -1.56 -0.33
N ALA A 85 11.59 -1.30 0.60
CA ALA A 85 12.41 -2.35 1.22
C ALA A 85 11.59 -3.38 1.99
N GLU A 86 10.59 -2.94 2.76
CA GLU A 86 9.70 -3.83 3.51
C GLU A 86 8.82 -4.67 2.57
N LEU A 87 8.25 -4.07 1.53
CA LEU A 87 7.44 -4.83 0.57
C LEU A 87 8.26 -5.91 -0.13
N LEU A 88 9.48 -5.60 -0.57
CA LEU A 88 10.38 -6.59 -1.16
C LEU A 88 10.73 -7.69 -0.15
N TRP A 89 10.96 -7.33 1.11
CA TRP A 89 11.20 -8.29 2.20
C TRP A 89 10.00 -9.22 2.44
N PHE A 90 8.77 -8.70 2.39
CA PHE A 90 7.56 -9.54 2.43
C PHE A 90 7.46 -10.48 1.23
N ILE A 91 7.71 -9.98 0.02
CA ILE A 91 7.66 -10.78 -1.21
C ILE A 91 8.70 -11.90 -1.12
N GLU A 92 9.92 -11.62 -0.67
CA GLU A 92 10.98 -12.63 -0.47
C GLU A 92 10.63 -13.71 0.57
N GLY A 93 9.58 -13.53 1.37
CA GLY A 93 9.22 -14.48 2.43
C GLY A 93 10.12 -14.37 3.66
N ASN A 94 10.95 -13.33 3.75
CA ASN A 94 11.92 -13.14 4.82
C ASN A 94 11.20 -12.74 6.13
N THR A 95 11.73 -13.22 7.25
CA THR A 95 11.17 -13.02 8.61
C THR A 95 12.19 -12.46 9.60
N SER A 96 13.40 -12.14 9.15
CA SER A 96 14.42 -11.49 9.98
C SER A 96 14.37 -9.96 9.82
N SER A 97 14.25 -9.23 10.93
CA SER A 97 14.38 -7.77 10.91
C SER A 97 15.77 -7.30 10.49
N LEU A 98 16.81 -8.12 10.73
CA LEU A 98 18.21 -7.76 10.45
C LEU A 98 18.44 -7.44 8.97
N ALA A 99 17.76 -8.16 8.06
CA ALA A 99 17.86 -7.92 6.62
C ALA A 99 17.37 -6.51 6.22
N LEU A 100 16.40 -5.96 6.96
CA LEU A 100 15.95 -4.57 6.79
C LEU A 100 16.93 -3.60 7.47
N SER A 101 17.40 -3.92 8.67
CA SER A 101 18.34 -3.09 9.43
C SER A 101 19.65 -2.87 8.68
N GLU A 102 20.19 -3.91 8.02
CA GLU A 102 21.37 -3.85 7.15
C GLU A 102 21.19 -2.89 5.95
N LYS A 103 19.95 -2.78 5.46
CA LYS A 103 19.55 -1.81 4.43
C LYS A 103 19.22 -0.43 5.02
N GLY A 104 19.49 -0.19 6.30
CA GLY A 104 19.22 1.06 7.00
C GLY A 104 17.73 1.31 7.29
N VAL A 105 16.88 0.28 7.24
CA VAL A 105 15.44 0.36 7.50
C VAL A 105 15.15 -0.30 8.84
N LYS A 106 14.83 0.52 9.84
CA LYS A 106 14.77 0.12 11.26
C LYS A 106 13.36 -0.06 11.84
N ILE A 107 12.35 -0.13 10.98
CA ILE A 107 10.93 -0.12 11.40
C ILE A 107 10.52 -1.37 12.20
N TRP A 108 11.27 -2.47 12.09
CA TRP A 108 11.06 -3.72 12.84
C TRP A 108 12.06 -3.94 13.98
N ASP A 109 13.05 -3.05 14.17
CA ASP A 109 14.12 -3.24 15.15
C ASP A 109 13.57 -3.34 16.59
N GLY A 110 12.55 -2.54 16.91
CA GLY A 110 11.89 -2.55 18.22
C GLY A 110 11.24 -3.90 18.52
N ASN A 111 10.40 -4.38 17.59
CA ASN A 111 9.69 -5.67 17.72
C ASN A 111 10.62 -6.89 17.58
N GLY A 112 11.77 -6.74 16.93
CA GLY A 112 12.79 -7.78 16.80
C GLY A 112 13.84 -7.77 17.91
N SER A 113 13.79 -6.82 18.85
CA SER A 113 14.79 -6.72 19.92
C SER A 113 14.73 -7.93 20.87
N ARG A 114 15.87 -8.28 21.47
CA ARG A 114 15.95 -9.35 22.47
C ARG A 114 14.96 -9.14 23.62
N GLU A 115 14.90 -7.91 24.12
CA GLU A 115 13.99 -7.52 25.21
C GLU A 115 12.52 -7.73 24.82
N PHE A 116 12.10 -7.31 23.63
CA PHE A 116 10.72 -7.47 23.18
C PHE A 116 10.34 -8.95 23.01
N LEU A 117 11.24 -9.76 22.44
CA LEU A 117 11.05 -11.20 22.32
C LEU A 117 10.90 -11.88 23.69
N ASP A 118 11.73 -11.50 24.67
CA ASP A 118 11.68 -12.06 26.02
C ASP A 118 10.40 -11.67 26.75
N ASN A 119 9.92 -10.43 26.56
CA ASN A 119 8.62 -9.98 27.09
C ASN A 119 7.44 -10.75 26.52
N LEU A 120 7.56 -11.30 25.30
CA LEU A 120 6.57 -12.20 24.69
C LEU A 120 6.77 -13.68 25.07
N GLY A 121 7.78 -14.02 25.87
CA GLY A 121 8.13 -15.40 26.21
C GLY A 121 8.81 -16.17 25.06
N LEU A 122 9.26 -15.49 24.01
CA LEU A 122 9.96 -16.06 22.85
C LEU A 122 11.48 -16.14 23.08
N THR A 123 11.88 -16.61 24.26
CA THR A 123 13.29 -16.65 24.72
C THR A 123 14.18 -17.58 23.89
N HIS A 124 13.58 -18.53 23.18
CA HIS A 124 14.27 -19.48 22.30
C HIS A 124 14.62 -18.90 20.91
N ARG A 125 13.96 -17.81 20.48
CA ARG A 125 14.23 -17.17 19.19
C ARG A 125 15.52 -16.38 19.22
N GLU A 126 16.20 -16.19 18.09
CA GLU A 126 17.31 -15.23 18.01
C GLU A 126 16.80 -13.78 17.92
N ALA A 127 17.60 -12.81 18.34
CA ALA A 127 17.28 -11.40 18.12
C ALA A 127 17.11 -11.11 16.63
N GLY A 128 16.01 -10.46 16.28
CA GLY A 128 15.58 -10.17 14.92
C GLY A 128 14.76 -11.25 14.25
N ASP A 129 14.58 -12.44 14.83
CA ASP A 129 13.61 -13.43 14.34
C ASP A 129 12.18 -13.03 14.72
N LEU A 130 11.41 -12.54 13.74
CA LEU A 130 10.05 -12.05 13.94
C LEU A 130 9.01 -13.18 13.97
N GLY A 131 9.42 -14.42 13.70
CA GLY A 131 8.51 -15.56 13.57
C GLY A 131 7.78 -15.58 12.21
N PRO A 132 6.74 -16.43 12.06
CA PRO A 132 6.03 -16.65 10.80
C PRO A 132 5.07 -15.50 10.43
N VAL A 133 5.60 -14.28 10.27
CA VAL A 133 4.85 -13.05 9.99
C VAL A 133 4.45 -12.95 8.50
N TYR A 134 4.15 -11.75 8.01
CA TYR A 134 3.53 -11.47 6.70
C TYR A 134 4.13 -12.23 5.52
N GLY A 135 5.43 -12.04 5.23
CA GLY A 135 6.07 -12.65 4.05
C GLY A 135 6.06 -14.18 4.10
N PHE A 136 6.34 -14.74 5.28
CA PHE A 136 6.24 -16.19 5.50
C PHE A 136 4.83 -16.70 5.19
N GLN A 137 3.79 -16.04 5.69
CA GLN A 137 2.42 -16.45 5.36
C GLN A 137 2.11 -16.26 3.87
N TRP A 138 2.70 -15.29 3.18
CA TRP A 138 2.48 -15.11 1.74
C TRP A 138 3.10 -16.20 0.88
N ARG A 139 4.28 -16.71 1.27
CA ARG A 139 5.07 -17.67 0.47
C ARG A 139 5.00 -19.11 0.97
N HIS A 140 4.74 -19.31 2.25
CA HIS A 140 4.86 -20.58 2.97
C HIS A 140 3.67 -20.84 3.90
N PHE A 141 2.45 -20.40 3.53
CA PHE A 141 1.27 -20.51 4.40
C PHE A 141 1.05 -21.96 4.87
N GLY A 142 1.01 -22.17 6.18
CA GLY A 142 0.79 -23.48 6.80
C GLY A 142 2.03 -24.38 6.91
N ALA A 143 3.21 -23.93 6.48
CA ALA A 143 4.47 -24.60 6.80
C ALA A 143 4.76 -24.51 8.31
N GLU A 144 5.51 -25.47 8.84
CA GLU A 144 5.95 -25.45 10.23
C GLU A 144 7.15 -24.51 10.36
N TYR A 145 6.99 -23.43 11.12
CA TYR A 145 8.07 -22.47 11.34
C TYR A 145 9.11 -23.02 12.31
N VAL A 146 10.38 -22.92 11.92
CA VAL A 146 11.55 -23.28 12.73
C VAL A 146 12.24 -22.00 13.20
N ASP A 147 12.90 -21.30 12.30
CA ASP A 147 13.59 -20.02 12.54
C ASP A 147 13.64 -19.16 11.26
N SER A 148 14.24 -17.96 11.36
CA SER A 148 14.36 -17.02 10.24
C SER A 148 15.47 -17.34 9.23
N LYS A 149 16.26 -18.39 9.45
CA LYS A 149 17.40 -18.80 8.60
C LYS A 149 17.11 -20.07 7.80
N THR A 150 16.07 -20.80 8.18
CA THR A 150 15.64 -22.04 7.54
C THR A 150 15.15 -21.77 6.11
N ASP A 151 15.53 -22.65 5.18
CA ASP A 151 15.01 -22.61 3.81
C ASP A 151 13.63 -23.29 3.75
N TYR A 152 12.60 -22.48 3.53
CA TYR A 152 11.21 -22.93 3.40
C TYR A 152 10.78 -23.18 1.96
N THR A 153 11.71 -23.18 0.99
CA THR A 153 11.39 -23.43 -0.42
C THR A 153 10.59 -24.72 -0.61
N GLY A 154 9.45 -24.61 -1.27
CA GLY A 154 8.54 -25.74 -1.51
C GLY A 154 7.70 -26.18 -0.30
N GLN A 155 7.82 -25.52 0.84
CA GLN A 155 7.01 -25.78 2.03
C GLN A 155 5.79 -24.84 2.09
N GLY A 156 4.65 -25.36 2.56
CA GLY A 156 3.41 -24.61 2.69
C GLY A 156 2.76 -24.25 1.36
N VAL A 157 1.89 -23.25 1.36
CA VAL A 157 1.22 -22.73 0.16
C VAL A 157 1.81 -21.38 -0.22
N ASP A 158 2.39 -21.29 -1.42
CA ASP A 158 2.81 -20.02 -2.03
C ASP A 158 1.59 -19.30 -2.63
N GLN A 159 0.95 -18.47 -1.80
CA GLN A 159 -0.24 -17.72 -2.18
C GLN A 159 0.08 -16.68 -3.27
N LEU A 160 1.25 -16.04 -3.20
CA LEU A 160 1.66 -14.99 -4.13
C LEU A 160 1.84 -15.56 -5.55
N GLN A 161 2.56 -16.67 -5.69
CA GLN A 161 2.75 -17.33 -6.98
C GLN A 161 1.43 -17.87 -7.54
N ARG A 162 0.56 -18.42 -6.69
CA ARG A 162 -0.78 -18.85 -7.10
C ARG A 162 -1.62 -17.69 -7.65
N ILE A 163 -1.57 -16.52 -7.01
CA ILE A 163 -2.27 -15.31 -7.49
C ILE A 163 -1.72 -14.87 -8.84
N ILE A 164 -0.39 -14.77 -9.00
CA ILE A 164 0.25 -14.39 -10.26
C ILE A 164 -0.13 -15.36 -11.38
N HIS A 165 -0.07 -16.66 -11.12
CA HIS A 165 -0.49 -17.68 -12.07
C HIS A 165 -1.96 -17.46 -12.50
N THR A 166 -2.85 -17.29 -11.51
CA THR A 166 -4.29 -17.14 -11.77
C THR A 166 -4.61 -15.83 -12.49
N LEU A 167 -3.92 -14.73 -12.19
CA LEU A 167 -4.06 -13.45 -12.91
C LEU A 167 -3.70 -13.59 -14.40
N ARG A 168 -2.68 -14.40 -14.72
CA ARG A 168 -2.26 -14.66 -16.10
C ARG A 168 -3.19 -15.62 -16.84
N THR A 169 -3.75 -16.62 -16.17
CA THR A 169 -4.48 -17.72 -16.83
C THR A 169 -6.00 -17.64 -16.70
N ASN A 170 -6.52 -17.09 -15.60
CA ASN A 170 -7.95 -16.96 -15.32
C ASN A 170 -8.27 -15.65 -14.57
N PRO A 171 -8.11 -14.48 -15.22
CA PRO A 171 -8.23 -13.16 -14.57
C PRO A 171 -9.63 -12.84 -14.02
N TYR A 172 -10.67 -13.57 -14.44
CA TYR A 172 -12.03 -13.42 -13.92
C TYR A 172 -12.29 -14.22 -12.63
N ASP A 173 -11.31 -15.00 -12.16
CA ASP A 173 -11.46 -15.75 -10.92
C ASP A 173 -11.73 -14.81 -9.74
N ARG A 174 -12.67 -15.21 -8.87
CA ARG A 174 -13.15 -14.39 -7.75
C ARG A 174 -12.47 -14.74 -6.42
N ARG A 175 -11.43 -15.58 -6.43
CA ARG A 175 -10.73 -16.11 -5.24
C ARG A 175 -9.25 -15.72 -5.21
N LEU A 176 -8.88 -14.63 -5.87
CA LEU A 176 -7.54 -14.04 -5.81
C LEU A 176 -7.34 -13.37 -4.45
N ILE A 177 -7.11 -14.16 -3.40
CA ILE A 177 -6.98 -13.70 -2.01
C ILE A 177 -5.58 -14.02 -1.50
N LEU A 178 -4.94 -13.03 -0.89
CA LEU A 178 -3.66 -13.15 -0.18
C LEU A 178 -3.92 -12.91 1.31
N SER A 179 -3.67 -13.90 2.17
CA SER A 179 -3.92 -13.80 3.61
C SER A 179 -2.64 -13.96 4.42
N ALA A 180 -2.41 -13.07 5.38
CA ALA A 180 -1.42 -13.24 6.44
C ALA A 180 -2.03 -13.81 7.73
N TRP A 181 -3.35 -13.88 7.85
CA TRP A 181 -4.02 -14.30 9.08
C TRP A 181 -4.08 -15.81 9.21
N ASN A 182 -3.21 -16.37 10.06
CA ASN A 182 -3.14 -17.79 10.35
C ASN A 182 -3.30 -18.03 11.87
N PRO A 183 -4.50 -18.42 12.34
CA PRO A 183 -4.77 -18.61 13.77
C PRO A 183 -3.82 -19.57 14.49
N LYS A 184 -3.30 -20.59 13.79
CA LYS A 184 -2.35 -21.55 14.34
C LYS A 184 -1.01 -20.89 14.69
N ASP A 185 -0.58 -19.94 13.86
CA ASP A 185 0.75 -19.35 13.95
C ASP A 185 0.76 -18.02 14.73
N LEU A 186 -0.40 -17.42 15.01
CA LEU A 186 -0.48 -16.14 15.77
C LEU A 186 0.34 -16.13 17.07
N PRO A 187 0.33 -17.19 17.92
CA PRO A 187 1.13 -17.21 19.15
C PRO A 187 2.64 -17.21 18.91
N GLN A 188 3.09 -17.50 17.69
CA GLN A 188 4.51 -17.58 17.32
C GLN A 188 5.05 -16.27 16.73
N MET A 189 4.18 -15.32 16.39
CA MET A 189 4.52 -14.06 15.74
C MET A 189 4.82 -12.97 16.78
N VAL A 190 5.85 -12.16 16.55
CA VAL A 190 6.15 -11.01 17.42
C VAL A 190 5.04 -9.96 17.42
N LEU A 191 4.30 -9.87 16.32
CA LEU A 191 3.14 -9.00 16.19
C LEU A 191 2.14 -9.66 15.23
N PRO A 192 0.88 -9.89 15.66
CA PRO A 192 -0.16 -10.38 14.77
C PRO A 192 -0.34 -9.46 13.56
N PRO A 193 -0.61 -9.98 12.35
CA PRO A 193 -0.68 -9.17 11.13
C PRO A 193 -1.73 -8.06 11.24
N CYS A 194 -1.32 -6.81 11.00
CA CYS A 194 -2.25 -5.67 10.96
C CYS A 194 -3.07 -5.68 9.67
N HIS A 195 -2.41 -5.70 8.52
CA HIS A 195 -3.02 -5.92 7.21
C HIS A 195 -3.22 -7.42 6.99
N MET A 196 -4.44 -7.88 7.25
CA MET A 196 -4.75 -9.30 7.41
C MET A 196 -4.86 -10.02 6.06
N PHE A 197 -5.57 -9.43 5.11
CA PHE A 197 -5.72 -10.01 3.78
C PHE A 197 -5.99 -8.95 2.72
N ALA A 198 -5.66 -9.28 1.48
CA ALA A 198 -6.03 -8.52 0.31
C ALA A 198 -6.72 -9.41 -0.73
N GLN A 199 -7.70 -8.85 -1.42
CA GLN A 199 -8.35 -9.46 -2.57
C GLN A 199 -8.03 -8.68 -3.83
N PHE A 200 -7.75 -9.39 -4.92
CA PHE A 200 -7.50 -8.81 -6.23
C PHE A 200 -8.68 -9.06 -7.18
N TYR A 201 -8.88 -8.13 -8.12
CA TYR A 201 -9.97 -8.18 -9.10
C TYR A 201 -9.51 -7.59 -10.43
N VAL A 202 -9.81 -8.24 -11.55
CA VAL A 202 -9.51 -7.71 -12.89
C VAL A 202 -10.80 -7.20 -13.54
N SER A 203 -10.80 -5.93 -13.92
CA SER A 203 -11.88 -5.34 -14.72
C SER A 203 -11.44 -5.09 -16.16
N TYR A 204 -12.41 -5.05 -17.08
CA TYR A 204 -12.19 -4.75 -18.49
C TYR A 204 -13.12 -3.58 -18.87
N PRO A 205 -12.64 -2.33 -18.80
CA PRO A 205 -13.46 -1.17 -19.12
C PRO A 205 -13.97 -1.26 -20.56
N ARG A 206 -15.29 -1.05 -20.75
CA ARG A 206 -15.88 -0.94 -22.10
C ARG A 206 -15.46 0.38 -22.72
N THR A 207 -15.06 0.37 -23.98
CA THR A 207 -14.90 1.60 -24.76
C THR A 207 -16.28 2.22 -25.00
N LYS A 208 -16.39 3.56 -25.05
CA LYS A 208 -17.67 4.25 -25.30
C LYS A 208 -18.35 3.83 -26.61
N THR A 209 -17.59 3.32 -27.59
CA THR A 209 -18.11 2.76 -28.85
C THR A 209 -18.87 1.45 -28.65
N GLN A 210 -18.55 0.65 -27.62
CA GLN A 210 -19.22 -0.63 -27.34
C GLN A 210 -20.56 -0.50 -26.61
N SER A 211 -20.89 0.67 -26.03
CA SER A 211 -22.16 0.89 -25.33
C SER A 211 -23.30 1.33 -26.25
N GLU A 212 -23.03 1.75 -27.49
CA GLU A 212 -24.04 2.35 -28.39
C GLU A 212 -24.12 1.71 -29.78
N GLN A 213 -23.26 0.74 -30.13
CA GLN A 213 -23.26 0.13 -31.47
C GLN A 213 -23.66 -1.35 -31.45
N HIS A 214 -24.52 -1.72 -32.40
CA HIS A 214 -24.87 -3.09 -32.74
C HIS A 214 -23.59 -3.89 -33.09
N ALA A 215 -23.67 -5.22 -32.93
CA ALA A 215 -22.61 -6.18 -33.22
C ALA A 215 -21.77 -5.81 -34.47
N PRO A 216 -20.44 -5.94 -34.42
CA PRO A 216 -19.55 -5.54 -35.50
C PRO A 216 -19.97 -6.21 -36.82
N GLN A 217 -20.22 -5.39 -37.84
CA GLN A 217 -20.73 -5.86 -39.14
C GLN A 217 -19.64 -6.36 -40.09
N ASN A 218 -18.37 -6.30 -39.71
CA ASN A 218 -17.26 -6.89 -40.46
C ASN A 218 -16.32 -7.52 -39.45
N GLY A 219 -15.89 -8.77 -39.69
CA GLY A 219 -15.11 -9.61 -38.76
C GLY A 219 -13.69 -9.14 -38.43
N GLU A 220 -13.49 -7.84 -38.22
CA GLU A 220 -12.31 -7.29 -37.57
C GLU A 220 -12.48 -7.46 -36.06
N GLU A 221 -11.65 -8.33 -35.46
CA GLU A 221 -11.60 -8.47 -34.01
C GLU A 221 -11.09 -7.16 -33.40
N GLU A 222 -11.96 -6.41 -32.71
CA GLU A 222 -11.50 -5.28 -31.89
C GLU A 222 -10.46 -5.80 -30.89
N PRO A 223 -9.31 -5.11 -30.71
CA PRO A 223 -8.31 -5.54 -29.74
C PRO A 223 -8.94 -5.61 -28.36
N LYS A 224 -8.87 -6.80 -27.74
CA LYS A 224 -9.41 -7.04 -26.40
C LYS A 224 -8.86 -5.97 -25.44
N PRO A 225 -9.72 -5.23 -24.72
CA PRO A 225 -9.26 -4.21 -23.79
C PRO A 225 -8.31 -4.83 -22.76
N LYS A 226 -7.28 -4.08 -22.37
CA LYS A 226 -6.33 -4.55 -21.36
C LYS A 226 -7.02 -4.62 -19.99
N GLY A 227 -6.74 -5.66 -19.22
CA GLY A 227 -7.33 -5.82 -17.89
C GLY A 227 -6.75 -4.83 -16.89
N HIS A 228 -7.60 -4.25 -16.04
CA HIS A 228 -7.21 -3.37 -14.94
C HIS A 228 -7.24 -4.14 -13.62
N LEU A 229 -6.10 -4.21 -12.93
CA LEU A 229 -5.95 -4.89 -11.65
C LEU A 229 -6.30 -3.98 -10.48
N HIS A 230 -7.30 -4.36 -9.71
CA HIS A 230 -7.72 -3.67 -8.50
C HIS A 230 -7.34 -4.49 -7.27
N CYS A 231 -7.10 -3.82 -6.15
CA CYS A 231 -6.82 -4.42 -4.85
C CYS A 231 -7.78 -3.88 -3.80
N GLN A 232 -8.35 -4.76 -2.99
CA GLN A 232 -9.02 -4.42 -1.74
C GLN A 232 -8.22 -4.98 -0.58
N LEU A 233 -7.78 -4.11 0.32
CA LEU A 233 -7.06 -4.45 1.54
C LEU A 233 -8.02 -4.42 2.73
N TYR A 234 -8.00 -5.43 3.59
CA TYR A 234 -8.57 -5.36 4.93
C TYR A 234 -7.47 -5.30 5.99
N GLN A 235 -7.51 -4.25 6.81
CA GLN A 235 -6.58 -4.02 7.91
C GLN A 235 -7.35 -3.96 9.24
N ARG A 236 -7.03 -4.85 10.20
CA ARG A 236 -7.78 -4.93 11.48
C ARG A 236 -7.51 -3.78 12.43
N SER A 237 -6.33 -3.18 12.36
CA SER A 237 -5.82 -2.20 13.31
C SER A 237 -4.93 -1.21 12.56
N CYS A 238 -5.33 0.06 12.61
CA CYS A 238 -4.89 1.08 11.68
C CYS A 238 -4.43 2.32 12.47
N ASP A 239 -3.13 2.36 12.74
CA ASP A 239 -2.47 3.56 13.24
C ASP A 239 -2.49 4.62 12.13
N MET A 240 -3.34 5.62 12.30
CA MET A 240 -3.51 6.69 11.32
C MET A 240 -2.29 7.59 11.22
N GLY A 241 -1.51 7.75 12.30
CA GLY A 241 -0.33 8.62 12.32
C GLY A 241 0.85 8.07 11.52
N LEU A 242 1.18 6.79 11.72
CA LEU A 242 2.35 6.16 11.12
C LEU A 242 2.00 5.05 10.13
N GLY A 243 1.18 4.10 10.54
CA GLY A 243 0.92 2.86 9.78
C GLY A 243 0.16 3.08 8.48
N VAL A 244 -1.01 3.72 8.53
CA VAL A 244 -1.92 3.84 7.37
C VAL A 244 -1.26 4.50 6.14
N PRO A 245 -0.52 5.62 6.26
CA PRO A 245 0.21 6.19 5.12
C PRO A 245 1.19 5.19 4.47
N PHE A 246 1.83 4.36 5.29
CA PHE A 246 2.75 3.32 4.85
C PHE A 246 2.01 2.19 4.14
N ASN A 247 0.89 1.73 4.72
CA ASN A 247 0.10 0.61 4.20
C ASN A 247 -0.61 0.95 2.87
N ILE A 248 -1.10 2.19 2.71
CA ILE A 248 -1.66 2.69 1.44
C ILE A 248 -0.61 2.57 0.33
N ALA A 249 0.58 3.12 0.55
CA ALA A 249 1.65 3.11 -0.45
C ALA A 249 2.17 1.68 -0.72
N SER A 250 2.31 0.85 0.32
CA SER A 250 2.80 -0.54 0.20
C SER A 250 1.86 -1.41 -0.65
N TYR A 251 0.56 -1.44 -0.36
CA TYR A 251 -0.38 -2.25 -1.14
C TYR A 251 -0.70 -1.66 -2.52
N ALA A 252 -0.62 -0.33 -2.68
CA ALA A 252 -0.64 0.28 -4.00
C ALA A 252 0.56 -0.21 -4.84
N LEU A 253 1.77 -0.19 -4.26
CA LEU A 253 2.98 -0.66 -4.92
C LEU A 253 2.91 -2.15 -5.25
N LEU A 254 2.44 -3.01 -4.34
CA LEU A 254 2.21 -4.43 -4.61
C LEU A 254 1.27 -4.63 -5.80
N THR A 255 0.20 -3.84 -5.87
CA THR A 255 -0.76 -3.90 -6.99
C THR A 255 -0.11 -3.49 -8.31
N HIS A 256 0.75 -2.46 -8.30
CA HIS A 256 1.55 -2.07 -9.47
C HIS A 256 2.51 -3.19 -9.90
N MET A 257 3.21 -3.82 -8.96
CA MET A 257 4.13 -4.92 -9.25
C MET A 257 3.40 -6.11 -9.86
N LEU A 258 2.29 -6.53 -9.27
CA LEU A 258 1.45 -7.63 -9.78
C LEU A 258 0.90 -7.32 -11.17
N ALA A 259 0.43 -6.08 -11.40
CA ALA A 259 -0.04 -5.66 -12.71
C ALA A 259 1.10 -5.71 -13.74
N HIS A 260 2.29 -5.25 -13.39
CA HIS A 260 3.47 -5.24 -14.26
C HIS A 260 3.93 -6.65 -14.67
N VAL A 261 3.95 -7.60 -13.74
CA VAL A 261 4.33 -9.00 -14.04
C VAL A 261 3.22 -9.78 -14.74
N CYS A 262 1.96 -9.31 -14.75
CA CYS A 262 0.83 -10.01 -15.38
C CYS A 262 0.33 -9.35 -16.67
N ASP A 263 1.07 -8.37 -17.21
CA ASP A 263 0.64 -7.50 -18.32
C ASP A 263 -0.75 -6.87 -18.11
N LEU A 264 -1.01 -6.34 -16.91
CA LEU A 264 -2.24 -5.64 -16.57
C LEU A 264 -1.98 -4.14 -16.39
N VAL A 265 -3.05 -3.36 -16.37
CA VAL A 265 -3.01 -1.94 -15.99
C VAL A 265 -3.31 -1.83 -14.49
N PRO A 266 -2.55 -1.07 -13.69
CA PRO A 266 -2.92 -0.82 -12.30
C PRO A 266 -4.23 -0.03 -12.24
N GLY A 267 -5.22 -0.55 -11.51
CA GLY A 267 -6.57 0.00 -11.41
C GLY A 267 -6.73 0.92 -10.19
N SER A 268 -7.19 0.35 -9.08
CA SER A 268 -7.44 1.09 -7.83
C SER A 268 -7.09 0.25 -6.60
N LEU A 269 -6.73 0.94 -5.51
CA LEU A 269 -6.67 0.38 -4.17
C LEU A 269 -7.90 0.83 -3.37
N THR A 270 -8.59 -0.10 -2.73
CA THR A 270 -9.61 0.17 -1.70
C THR A 270 -9.09 -0.32 -0.35
N HIS A 271 -8.94 0.55 0.63
CA HIS A 271 -8.46 0.23 1.96
C HIS A 271 -9.64 0.20 2.95
N VAL A 272 -10.02 -1.01 3.37
CA VAL A 272 -11.04 -1.28 4.39
C VAL A 272 -10.34 -1.47 5.73
N MET A 273 -10.80 -0.75 6.75
CA MET A 273 -10.14 -0.68 8.05
C MET A 273 -11.09 -1.15 9.16
N GLY A 274 -10.54 -1.83 10.17
CA GLY A 274 -11.22 -2.22 11.39
C GLY A 274 -11.11 -1.11 12.44
N ASP A 275 -10.31 -1.35 13.48
CA ASP A 275 -10.00 -0.36 14.51
C ASP A 275 -9.07 0.72 13.92
N SER A 276 -9.62 1.89 13.60
CA SER A 276 -8.87 3.03 13.06
C SER A 276 -8.66 4.06 14.15
N HIS A 277 -7.40 4.35 14.46
CA HIS A 277 -7.07 5.08 15.67
C HIS A 277 -5.92 6.06 15.49
N VAL A 278 -5.95 7.07 16.36
CA VAL A 278 -4.88 8.04 16.57
C VAL A 278 -4.35 7.85 17.98
N TYR A 279 -3.05 7.59 18.12
CA TYR A 279 -2.40 7.60 19.43
C TYR A 279 -2.43 8.99 20.04
N LEU A 280 -2.62 9.09 21.35
CA LEU A 280 -2.75 10.38 22.04
C LEU A 280 -1.50 11.27 21.87
N ASN A 281 -0.30 10.68 21.80
CA ASN A 281 0.94 11.39 21.55
C ASN A 281 1.13 11.85 20.09
N HIS A 282 0.21 11.50 19.16
CA HIS A 282 0.24 11.93 17.76
C HIS A 282 -0.77 13.05 17.45
N VAL A 283 -1.65 13.40 18.39
CA VAL A 283 -2.75 14.35 18.16
C VAL A 283 -2.26 15.70 17.61
N ASP A 284 -1.25 16.31 18.23
CA ASP A 284 -0.76 17.63 17.82
C ASP A 284 -0.01 17.58 16.47
N ALA A 285 0.71 16.49 16.22
CA ALA A 285 1.37 16.23 14.95
C ALA A 285 0.34 16.09 13.80
N LEU A 286 -0.77 15.39 14.06
CA LEU A 286 -1.84 15.22 13.08
C LEU A 286 -2.65 16.49 12.88
N LYS A 287 -2.91 17.29 13.92
CA LYS A 287 -3.50 18.64 13.76
C LYS A 287 -2.66 19.52 12.84
N THR A 288 -1.33 19.50 13.01
CA THR A 288 -0.40 20.20 12.11
C THR A 288 -0.47 19.65 10.67
N GLN A 289 -0.68 18.34 10.50
CA GLN A 289 -0.87 17.75 9.17
C GLN A 289 -2.18 18.21 8.52
N LEU A 290 -3.26 18.33 9.29
CA LEU A 290 -4.60 18.73 8.82
C LEU A 290 -4.68 20.18 8.32
N GLU A 291 -3.72 21.03 8.69
CA GLU A 291 -3.59 22.41 8.18
C GLU A 291 -2.95 22.50 6.78
N ARG A 292 -2.44 21.38 6.26
CA ARG A 292 -1.71 21.35 4.99
C ARG A 292 -2.59 20.93 3.84
N GLU A 293 -2.61 21.75 2.80
CA GLU A 293 -3.27 21.39 1.55
C GLU A 293 -2.53 20.24 0.84
N PRO A 294 -3.25 19.16 0.45
CA PRO A 294 -2.70 18.10 -0.39
C PRO A 294 -2.15 18.61 -1.72
N ARG A 295 -1.09 17.96 -2.19
CA ARG A 295 -0.49 18.14 -3.52
C ARG A 295 -0.71 16.89 -4.36
N ASP A 296 -0.40 16.96 -5.65
CA ASP A 296 -0.52 15.82 -6.55
C ASP A 296 0.30 14.60 -6.07
N PHE A 297 -0.32 13.43 -6.18
CA PHE A 297 0.40 12.16 -6.02
C PHE A 297 1.49 12.02 -7.09
N PRO A 298 2.65 11.44 -6.74
CA PRO A 298 3.72 11.22 -7.69
C PRO A 298 3.36 10.14 -8.72
N GLU A 299 4.01 10.22 -9.88
CA GLU A 299 4.02 9.15 -10.87
C GLU A 299 4.96 8.03 -10.43
N LEU A 300 4.64 6.80 -10.82
CA LEU A 300 5.48 5.63 -10.62
C LEU A 300 5.91 5.05 -11.97
N GLU A 301 7.21 4.95 -12.18
CA GLU A 301 7.80 4.17 -13.26
C GLU A 301 8.50 2.93 -12.69
N ILE A 302 8.29 1.79 -13.35
CA ILE A 302 8.97 0.52 -13.04
C ILE A 302 9.97 0.28 -14.17
N ALA A 303 11.26 0.22 -13.83
CA ALA A 303 12.36 0.09 -14.79
C ALA A 303 12.57 -1.34 -15.31
N ARG A 304 11.93 -2.34 -14.69
CA ARG A 304 12.03 -3.74 -15.10
C ARG A 304 11.20 -4.04 -16.34
N GLU A 305 11.60 -5.10 -17.05
CA GLU A 305 10.78 -5.70 -18.10
C GLU A 305 9.44 -6.22 -17.56
N LYS A 306 8.39 -6.08 -18.37
CA LYS A 306 7.07 -6.63 -18.07
C LYS A 306 7.08 -8.16 -18.18
N ASN A 307 6.09 -8.81 -17.58
CA ASN A 307 5.90 -10.26 -17.66
C ASN A 307 7.01 -11.13 -17.05
N GLY A 308 7.92 -10.53 -16.27
CA GLY A 308 8.96 -11.24 -15.53
C GLY A 308 8.48 -11.95 -14.26
N SER A 309 9.43 -12.37 -13.44
CA SER A 309 9.16 -12.84 -12.07
C SER A 309 8.85 -11.67 -11.13
N ILE A 310 8.09 -11.92 -10.08
CA ILE A 310 7.91 -10.99 -8.95
C ILE A 310 9.13 -11.00 -8.01
N ASP A 311 9.95 -12.05 -8.08
CA ASP A 311 11.12 -12.25 -7.21
C ASP A 311 12.36 -11.51 -7.75
N GLY A 312 13.26 -11.12 -6.84
CA GLY A 312 14.55 -10.51 -7.19
C GLY A 312 14.46 -9.06 -7.68
N TRP A 313 13.39 -8.35 -7.33
CA TRP A 313 13.26 -6.92 -7.53
C TRP A 313 14.12 -6.15 -6.53
N LYS A 314 14.58 -4.97 -6.93
CA LYS A 314 15.43 -4.11 -6.11
C LYS A 314 14.84 -2.72 -5.98
N SER A 315 15.33 -1.93 -5.02
CA SER A 315 14.77 -0.59 -4.79
C SER A 315 14.98 0.36 -5.97
N GLU A 316 16.07 0.20 -6.72
CA GLU A 316 16.37 0.93 -7.94
C GLU A 316 15.43 0.63 -9.12
N ASP A 317 14.65 -0.45 -9.04
CA ASP A 317 13.66 -0.79 -10.07
C ASP A 317 12.43 0.14 -10.04
N PHE A 318 12.31 0.98 -9.00
CA PHE A 318 11.19 1.90 -8.79
C PHE A 318 11.64 3.35 -8.89
N VAL A 319 11.11 4.07 -9.88
CA VAL A 319 11.38 5.50 -10.09
C VAL A 319 10.14 6.30 -9.76
N ILE A 320 10.19 7.09 -8.69
CA ILE A 320 9.09 7.95 -8.25
C ILE A 320 9.34 9.37 -8.75
N LYS A 321 8.45 9.87 -9.62
CA LYS A 321 8.60 11.18 -10.26
C LYS A 321 7.63 12.19 -9.67
N GLY A 322 8.09 13.43 -9.52
CA GLY A 322 7.24 14.53 -9.08
C GLY A 322 6.79 14.47 -7.61
N TYR A 323 7.42 13.67 -6.75
CA TYR A 323 7.06 13.63 -5.33
C TYR A 323 7.50 14.90 -4.59
N ASN A 324 6.56 15.84 -4.44
CA ASN A 324 6.78 17.13 -3.79
C ASN A 324 5.94 17.25 -2.49
N PRO A 325 6.20 16.45 -1.44
CA PRO A 325 5.43 16.53 -0.20
C PRO A 325 5.81 17.77 0.62
N HIS A 326 4.95 18.13 1.56
CA HIS A 326 5.29 18.97 2.70
C HIS A 326 6.38 18.32 3.56
N LYS A 327 6.97 19.11 4.47
CA LYS A 327 8.05 18.63 5.35
C LYS A 327 7.61 17.46 6.23
N THR A 328 8.56 16.63 6.64
CA THR A 328 8.31 15.55 7.61
C THR A 328 7.69 16.10 8.90
N ILE A 329 6.79 15.33 9.49
CA ILE A 329 6.27 15.55 10.85
C ILE A 329 6.73 14.34 11.67
N SER A 330 7.46 14.60 12.75
CA SER A 330 7.98 13.53 13.62
C SER A 330 6.85 12.98 14.49
N MET A 331 6.76 11.66 14.57
CA MET A 331 5.85 10.93 15.46
C MET A 331 6.60 9.70 15.96
N GLU A 332 6.52 9.46 17.26
CA GLU A 332 7.18 8.31 17.90
C GLU A 332 6.30 7.07 17.80
N MET A 333 6.89 5.92 17.51
CA MET A 333 6.16 4.66 17.48
C MET A 333 5.84 4.22 18.92
N SER A 334 4.58 3.88 19.18
CA SER A 334 4.18 3.27 20.45
C SER A 334 4.47 1.77 20.40
N VAL A 335 5.43 1.32 21.21
CA VAL A 335 5.88 -0.08 21.30
C VAL A 335 5.12 -0.87 22.35
#